data_AF-A0A2A5CAT2-F1
#
_entry.id   AF-A0A2A5CAT2-F1
#
_cell.length_a   1.000
_cell.length_b   1.000
_cell.length_c   1.000
_cell.angle_alpha   90.00
_cell.angle_beta   90.00
_cell.angle_gamma   90.00
#
_symmetry.space_group_name_H-M   'P 1'
#
loop_
_entity.id
_entity.type
_entity.pdbx_description
1 polymer ?
#
loop_
_entity_poly.entity_id
_entity_poly.type
_entity_poly.pdbx_seq_one_letter_code
_entity_poly.pdbx_strand_id
1 'polypeptide(L)'
;MIIRRQKSQIEKWLLKMPLMISCRDFEDFIIQYLEDELPWNKRVIFKVHLKACKECRDYLDAYRLSMAATKEALAQEELPVVPEDLVKAILAATRNDEND
;
A
#
# COMPACT_ATOMS: atom_id res chain seq x y z
N MET A 1 -32.92 -15.96 4.57
CA MET A 1 -32.00 -16.11 5.71
C MET A 1 -30.69 -15.42 5.33
N ILE A 2 -30.62 -14.09 5.47
CA ILE A 2 -29.42 -13.30 5.13
C ILE A 2 -28.81 -12.90 6.46
N ILE A 3 -27.63 -13.46 6.74
CA ILE A 3 -26.87 -13.24 7.97
C ILE A 3 -26.55 -11.75 8.07
N ARG A 4 -27.26 -11.08 8.97
CA ARG A 4 -27.14 -9.66 9.29
C ARG A 4 -25.75 -9.45 9.92
N ARG A 5 -24.78 -9.09 9.08
CA ARG A 5 -23.36 -8.89 9.44
C ARG A 5 -23.26 -7.95 10.63
N GLN A 6 -22.86 -8.48 11.78
CA GLN A 6 -22.75 -7.81 13.07
C GLN A 6 -21.52 -6.87 13.06
N LYS A 7 -21.51 -5.84 12.20
CA LYS A 7 -20.40 -4.87 12.00
C LYS A 7 -20.15 -3.93 13.19
N SER A 8 -21.10 -3.79 14.11
CA SER A 8 -21.22 -2.60 14.96
C SER A 8 -20.34 -2.54 16.23
N GLN A 9 -19.85 -3.66 16.76
CA GLN A 9 -19.23 -3.65 18.10
C GLN A 9 -17.72 -3.47 18.09
N ILE A 10 -17.02 -4.01 17.09
CA ILE A 10 -15.56 -3.88 16.97
C ILE A 10 -15.20 -2.48 16.44
N GLU A 11 -15.94 -1.97 15.46
CA GLU A 11 -15.77 -0.61 14.91
C GLU A 11 -15.82 0.48 16.02
N LYS A 12 -16.71 0.32 17.00
CA LYS A 12 -16.87 1.27 18.11
C LYS A 12 -15.78 1.18 19.18
N TRP A 13 -15.15 0.02 19.34
CA TRP A 13 -14.10 -0.18 20.33
C TRP A 13 -12.73 0.31 19.84
N LEU A 14 -12.46 0.19 18.54
CA LEU A 14 -11.22 0.66 17.91
C LEU A 14 -11.18 2.18 17.73
N LEU A 15 -12.34 2.83 17.57
CA LEU A 15 -12.47 4.29 17.44
C LEU A 15 -12.17 5.05 18.75
N LYS A 16 -12.14 4.35 19.90
CA LYS A 16 -11.95 4.97 21.23
C LYS A 16 -10.54 4.82 21.81
N MET A 17 -9.60 4.23 21.07
CA MET A 17 -8.19 4.18 21.47
C MET A 17 -7.41 5.29 20.74
N PRO A 18 -6.78 6.24 21.45
CA PRO A 18 -6.13 7.42 20.86
C PRO A 18 -4.84 7.11 20.04
N LEU A 19 -4.61 5.84 19.69
CA LEU A 19 -3.41 5.35 18.98
C LEU A 19 -3.75 4.49 17.74
N MET A 20 -5.02 4.43 17.33
CA MET A 20 -5.49 3.53 16.26
C MET A 20 -6.05 4.32 15.06
N ILE A 21 -5.49 4.07 13.88
CA ILE A 21 -6.03 4.58 12.60
C ILE A 21 -7.32 3.83 12.23
N SER A 22 -8.22 4.49 11.50
CA SER A 22 -9.42 3.87 10.96
C SER A 22 -9.11 3.01 9.73
N CYS A 23 -10.04 2.13 9.33
CA CYS A 23 -9.90 1.40 8.06
C CYS A 23 -9.83 2.33 6.84
N ARG A 24 -10.45 3.52 6.92
CA ARG A 24 -10.36 4.53 5.86
C ARG A 24 -8.96 5.13 5.78
N ASP A 25 -8.42 5.56 6.91
CA ASP A 25 -7.04 6.07 6.96
C ASP A 25 -6.03 5.00 6.49
N PHE A 26 -6.31 3.73 6.78
CA PHE A 26 -5.52 2.61 6.28
C PHE A 26 -5.51 2.55 4.74
N GLU A 27 -6.67 2.69 4.10
CA GLU A 27 -6.77 2.74 2.63
C GLU A 27 -5.99 3.94 2.07
N ASP A 28 -6.02 5.11 2.72
CA ASP A 28 -5.29 6.30 2.29
C ASP A 28 -3.76 6.14 2.36
N PHE A 29 -3.25 5.33 3.30
CA PHE A 29 -1.82 5.11 3.48
C PHE A 29 -1.28 3.82 2.86
N ILE A 30 -2.12 3.01 2.21
CA ILE A 30 -1.72 1.68 1.73
C ILE A 30 -0.59 1.76 0.68
N ILE A 31 -0.63 2.77 -0.19
CA ILE A 31 0.37 2.96 -1.25
C ILE A 31 1.72 3.32 -0.64
N GLN A 32 1.76 4.37 0.18
CA GLN A 32 2.97 4.79 0.91
C GLN A 32 3.54 3.64 1.77
N TYR A 33 2.69 2.78 2.32
CA TYR A 33 3.13 1.61 3.07
C TYR A 33 3.81 0.55 2.18
N LEU A 34 3.28 0.31 0.98
CA LEU A 34 3.78 -0.64 0.00
C LEU A 34 5.06 -0.15 -0.69
N GLU A 35 5.20 1.16 -0.87
CA GLU A 35 6.35 1.83 -1.50
C GLU A 35 7.45 2.19 -0.50
N ASP A 36 7.34 1.75 0.76
CA ASP A 36 8.28 2.04 1.84
C ASP A 36 8.42 3.54 2.21
N GLU A 37 7.54 4.41 1.71
CA GLU A 37 7.54 5.86 1.93
C GLU A 37 6.83 6.30 3.22
N LEU A 38 6.12 5.38 3.89
CA LEU A 38 5.39 5.71 5.11
C LEU A 38 6.36 5.95 6.29
N PRO A 39 6.30 7.12 6.97
CA PRO A 39 7.14 7.41 8.13
C PRO A 39 7.08 6.32 9.20
N TRP A 40 8.21 6.06 9.86
CA TRP A 40 8.36 4.95 10.83
C TRP A 40 7.24 4.88 11.87
N ASN A 41 6.90 6.01 12.48
CA ASN A 41 5.83 6.12 13.48
C ASN A 41 4.47 5.67 12.92
N LYS A 42 4.11 6.12 11.72
CA LYS A 42 2.88 5.72 11.03
C LYS A 42 2.91 4.26 10.63
N ARG A 43 4.07 3.76 10.22
CA ARG A 43 4.27 2.36 9.83
C ARG A 43 4.04 1.38 10.98
N VAL A 44 4.46 1.73 12.19
CA VAL A 44 4.19 0.93 13.40
C VAL A 44 2.67 0.87 13.64
N ILE A 45 1.98 2.00 13.58
CA ILE A 45 0.51 2.06 13.78
C ILE A 45 -0.22 1.25 12.71
N PHE A 46 0.20 1.35 11.45
CA PHE A 46 -0.34 0.57 10.33
C PHE A 46 -0.19 -0.94 10.56
N LYS A 47 0.98 -1.39 11.02
CA LYS A 47 1.23 -2.81 11.37
C LYS A 47 0.39 -3.26 12.56
N VAL A 48 0.17 -2.42 13.56
CA VAL A 48 -0.72 -2.72 14.69
C VAL A 48 -2.16 -2.89 14.19
N HIS A 49 -2.64 -2.00 13.32
CA HIS A 49 -3.96 -2.11 12.72
C HIS A 49 -4.11 -3.42 11.92
N LEU A 50 -3.11 -3.79 11.11
CA LEU A 50 -3.10 -5.07 10.39
C LEU A 50 -3.20 -6.28 11.32
N LYS A 51 -2.62 -6.24 12.53
CA LYS A 51 -2.76 -7.34 13.50
C LYS A 51 -4.18 -7.42 14.06
N ALA A 52 -4.83 -6.29 14.28
CA ALA A 52 -6.15 -6.23 14.90
C ALA A 52 -7.32 -6.41 13.92
N CYS A 53 -7.20 -5.94 12.68
CA CYS A 53 -8.30 -5.88 11.71
C CYS A 53 -8.16 -6.94 10.63
N LYS A 54 -9.08 -7.92 10.59
CA LYS A 54 -9.11 -8.92 9.51
C LYS A 54 -9.43 -8.32 8.15
N GLU A 55 -10.40 -7.41 8.08
CA GLU A 55 -10.85 -6.83 6.82
C GLU A 55 -9.71 -6.06 6.11
N CYS A 56 -8.90 -5.31 6.85
CA CYS A 56 -7.75 -4.61 6.26
C CYS A 56 -6.62 -5.55 5.84
N ARG A 57 -6.46 -6.72 6.48
CA ARG A 57 -5.54 -7.76 5.97
C ARG A 57 -6.04 -8.32 4.64
N ASP A 58 -7.32 -8.71 4.60
CA ASP A 58 -7.94 -9.25 3.39
C ASP A 58 -7.88 -8.23 2.24
N TYR A 59 -8.11 -6.95 2.54
CA TYR A 59 -7.97 -5.85 1.59
C TYR A 59 -6.53 -5.69 1.08
N LEU A 60 -5.53 -5.70 1.96
CA LEU A 60 -4.12 -5.62 1.56
C LEU A 60 -3.71 -6.80 0.67
N ASP A 61 -4.18 -8.01 0.97
CA ASP A 61 -3.89 -9.19 0.17
C ASP A 61 -4.56 -9.12 -1.21
N ALA A 62 -5.82 -8.66 -1.27
CA ALA A 62 -6.51 -8.40 -2.54
C ALA A 62 -5.81 -7.32 -3.37
N TYR A 63 -5.33 -6.26 -2.72
CA TYR A 63 -4.58 -5.19 -3.39
C TYR A 63 -3.28 -5.73 -4.00
N ARG A 64 -2.51 -6.51 -3.24
CA ARG A 64 -1.29 -7.17 -3.74
C ARG A 64 -1.56 -8.11 -4.91
N LEU A 65 -2.65 -8.87 -4.85
CA LEU A 65 -3.05 -9.75 -5.94
C LEU A 65 -3.35 -8.94 -7.22
N SER A 66 -4.06 -7.81 -7.09
CA SER A 66 -4.30 -6.90 -8.21
C SER A 66 -3.00 -6.39 -8.83
N MET A 67 -2.06 -5.91 -8.00
CA MET A 67 -0.74 -5.47 -8.47
C MET A 67 0.03 -6.58 -9.20
N ALA A 68 -0.01 -7.80 -8.67
CA ALA A 68 0.65 -8.95 -9.28
C ALA A 68 0.04 -9.30 -10.64
N ALA A 69 -1.30 -9.32 -10.73
CA ALA A 69 -2.02 -9.57 -11.98
C ALA A 69 -1.70 -8.51 -13.05
N THR A 70 -1.64 -7.23 -12.68
CA THR A 70 -1.25 -6.16 -13.61
C THR A 70 0.20 -6.33 -14.09
N LYS A 71 1.13 -6.65 -13.18
CA LYS A 71 2.53 -6.89 -13.56
C LYS A 71 2.68 -8.09 -14.49
N GLU A 72 1.94 -9.16 -14.25
CA GLU A 72 1.94 -10.35 -15.10
C GLU A 72 1.38 -10.04 -16.49
N ALA A 73 0.28 -9.30 -16.57
CA ALA A 73 -0.31 -8.88 -17.84
C ALA A 73 0.67 -8.03 -18.67
N LEU A 74 1.37 -7.08 -18.03
CA LEU A 74 2.39 -6.26 -18.69
C LEU A 74 3.63 -7.06 -19.10
N ALA A 75 4.00 -8.10 -18.35
CA ALA A 75 5.14 -8.95 -18.69
C ALA A 75 4.89 -9.83 -19.93
N GLN A 76 3.62 -10.09 -20.27
CA GLN A 76 3.23 -10.81 -21.49
C GLN A 76 3.21 -9.90 -22.73
N GLU A 77 3.26 -8.58 -22.54
CA GLU A 77 3.31 -7.62 -23.63
C GLU A 77 4.75 -7.45 -24.11
N GLU A 78 4.95 -7.46 -25.43
CA GLU A 78 6.26 -7.19 -26.01
C GLU A 78 6.58 -5.70 -25.81
N LEU A 79 7.38 -5.40 -24.79
CA LEU A 79 7.70 -4.03 -24.44
C LEU A 79 8.57 -3.38 -25.53
N PRO A 80 8.32 -2.10 -25.87
CA PRO A 80 9.18 -1.38 -26.81
C PRO A 80 10.60 -1.31 -26.26
N VAL A 81 11.59 -1.44 -27.15
CA VAL A 81 13.00 -1.32 -26.80
C VAL A 81 13.24 0.09 -26.25
N VAL A 82 13.69 0.16 -25.00
CA VAL A 82 14.03 1.43 -24.34
C VAL A 82 15.38 1.91 -24.88
N PRO A 83 15.49 3.14 -25.43
CA PRO A 83 16.76 3.69 -25.90
C PRO A 83 17.79 3.86 -24.77
N GLU A 84 19.04 3.42 -25.01
CA GLU A 84 20.10 3.50 -23.98
C GLU A 84 20.46 4.92 -23.57
N ASP A 85 20.37 5.87 -24.49
CA ASP A 85 20.61 7.29 -24.26
C ASP A 85 19.61 7.88 -23.26
N LEU A 86 18.34 7.46 -23.35
CA LEU A 86 17.32 7.81 -22.37
C LEU A 86 17.66 7.25 -20.98
N VAL A 87 18.06 5.99 -20.89
CA VAL A 87 18.48 5.38 -19.61
C VAL A 87 19.66 6.15 -19.01
N LYS A 88 20.68 6.47 -19.83
CA LYS A 88 21.85 7.24 -19.39
C LYS A 88 21.46 8.66 -18.92
N ALA A 89 20.55 9.33 -19.63
CA ALA A 89 20.08 10.66 -19.27
C ALA A 89 19.34 10.67 -17.91
N ILE A 90 18.45 9.69 -17.68
CA ILE A 90 17.71 9.54 -16.42
C ILE A 90 18.69 9.28 -15.26
N LEU A 91 19.62 8.34 -15.43
CA LEU A 91 20.62 8.04 -14.40
C LEU A 91 21.55 9.22 -14.09
N ALA A 92 21.87 10.04 -15.10
CA ALA A 92 22.67 11.25 -14.89
C ALA A 92 21.89 12.32 -14.10
N ALA A 93 20.59 12.47 -14.37
CA ALA A 93 19.73 13.40 -13.64
C ALA A 93 19.58 12.99 -12.17
N THR A 94 19.28 11.73 -11.88
CA THR A 94 19.04 11.26 -10.50
C THR A 94 20.31 11.19 -9.64
N ARG A 95 21.50 11.03 -10.24
CA ARG A 95 22.78 11.06 -9.51
C ARG A 95 23.22 12.47 -9.10
N ASN A 96 22.73 13.50 -9.78
CA ASN A 96 23.09 14.89 -9.45
C ASN A 96 22.29 15.43 -8.25
N ASP A 97 21.19 14.78 -7.87
CA ASP A 97 20.38 15.13 -6.70
C ASP A 97 21.02 14.72 -5.35
N GLU A 98 22.12 13.93 -5.36
CA GLU A 98 22.87 13.56 -4.14
C GLU A 98 23.97 14.57 -3.76
N ASN A 99 24.19 15.65 -4.52
CA ASN A 99 25.27 16.63 -4.32
C ASN A 99 24.80 18.08 -4.04
N ASP A 100 23.54 18.31 -3.65
CA ASP A 100 23.05 19.61 -3.14
C ASP A 100 22.54 19.48 -1.69
#